data_AF-A0A7J8XZD2-F1
#
_entry.id   AF-A0A7J8XZD2-F1
#
_cell.length_a   1.000
_cell.length_b   1.000
_cell.length_c   1.000
_cell.angle_alpha   90.00
_cell.angle_beta   90.00
_cell.angle_gamma   90.00
#
_symmetry.space_group_name_H-M   'P 1'
#
loop_
_entity.id
_entity.type
_entity.pdbx_description
1 polymer ?
#
loop_
_entity_poly.entity_id
_entity_poly.type
_entity_poly.pdbx_seq_one_letter_code
_entity_poly.pdbx_strand_id
1 'polypeptide(L)'
;MMIFCYLQEKDVFEKYYKQHLAKRLLSGKTVSDDAERSLIVKLKTACGYQYTSKLEGMFTDMKTSQDTMQGFCSSHPELTDGPTLVVQVLTTGSWPTQPSITCHLPFEMSALCEKFRSYYLGIHTGRRLSWQTNMGTADIKAIFGKGQKHELNVSTYQMCILMLFNNADRLSYKEIEQVTAIPASDLKRCLQSMACVKGKNVLRKEPMSKDIGEDDSFFVNEKFASKFYKVKVGTVVAQKESEPEKQETRQRVEEDRKPQIEAAVVRIMKSRKVLDHNNIIAEVTKQLQSRFLANPTEIKKRIESLIEREFLERDNSDRKMYRYLA
;
A
#
# COMPACT_ATOMS: atom_id res chain seq x y z
N MET A 1 6.17 -6.68 23.78
CA MET A 1 7.33 -7.42 23.22
C MET A 1 7.43 -8.84 23.76
N MET A 2 7.26 -9.07 25.08
CA MET A 2 7.29 -10.42 25.64
C MET A 2 6.32 -11.40 24.96
N ILE A 3 5.07 -11.00 24.72
CA ILE A 3 4.07 -11.82 24.00
C ILE A 3 4.50 -12.10 22.54
N PHE A 4 5.15 -11.14 21.87
CA PHE A 4 5.59 -11.28 20.48
C PHE A 4 6.65 -12.38 20.30
N CYS A 5 7.51 -12.60 21.30
CA CYS A 5 8.50 -13.67 21.24
C CYS A 5 7.87 -15.06 21.11
N TYR A 6 6.68 -15.26 21.69
CA TYR A 6 5.92 -16.52 21.63
C TYR A 6 5.08 -16.68 20.35
N LEU A 7 5.01 -15.66 19.50
CA LEU A 7 4.27 -15.75 18.25
C LEU A 7 5.02 -16.65 17.26
N GLN A 8 4.31 -17.64 16.71
CA GLN A 8 4.86 -18.56 15.70
C GLN A 8 4.87 -17.92 14.31
N GLU A 9 3.81 -17.22 13.91
CA GLU A 9 3.67 -16.58 12.60
C GLU A 9 4.08 -15.10 12.65
N LYS A 10 5.38 -14.84 12.85
CA LYS A 10 5.91 -13.47 12.95
C LYS A 10 5.89 -12.74 11.62
N ASP A 11 5.90 -13.46 10.50
CA ASP A 11 5.78 -12.91 9.15
C ASP A 11 4.37 -12.36 8.86
N VAL A 12 3.32 -13.00 9.37
CA VAL A 12 1.95 -12.48 9.32
C VAL A 12 1.87 -11.15 10.08
N PHE A 13 2.44 -11.10 11.28
CA PHE A 13 2.55 -9.84 12.03
C PHE A 13 3.33 -8.78 11.24
N GLU A 14 4.47 -9.15 10.64
CA GLU A 14 5.30 -8.24 9.83
C GLU A 14 4.45 -7.59 8.72
N LYS A 15 3.66 -8.39 7.99
CA LYS A 15 2.80 -7.94 6.89
C LYS A 15 1.79 -6.90 7.35
N TYR A 16 1.03 -7.20 8.40
CA TYR A 16 0.02 -6.29 8.94
C TYR A 16 0.65 -5.04 9.55
N TYR A 17 1.71 -5.21 10.34
CA TYR A 17 2.42 -4.09 10.94
C TYR A 17 2.94 -3.13 9.87
N LYS A 18 3.55 -3.66 8.80
CA LYS A 18 4.04 -2.88 7.66
C LYS A 18 2.92 -2.11 6.96
N GLN A 19 1.76 -2.72 6.71
CA GLN A 19 0.60 -2.04 6.13
C GLN A 19 0.09 -0.90 7.02
N HIS A 20 -0.02 -1.13 8.32
CA HIS A 20 -0.48 -0.11 9.26
C HIS A 20 0.54 1.01 9.45
N LEU A 21 1.82 0.68 9.50
CA LEU A 21 2.91 1.67 9.54
C LEU A 21 2.86 2.56 8.31
N ALA A 22 2.74 1.99 7.11
CA ALA A 22 2.65 2.75 5.87
C ALA A 22 1.49 3.77 5.91
N LYS A 23 0.31 3.34 6.37
CA LYS A 23 -0.85 4.25 6.51
C LYS A 23 -0.58 5.39 7.48
N ARG A 24 0.10 5.14 8.60
CA ARG A 24 0.40 6.19 9.60
C ARG A 24 1.45 7.18 9.07
N LEU A 25 2.52 6.69 8.45
CA LEU A 25 3.58 7.52 7.88
C LEU A 25 3.03 8.43 6.76
N LEU A 26 2.30 7.87 5.80
CA LEU A 26 1.81 8.64 4.66
C LEU A 26 0.68 9.62 5.02
N SER A 27 -0.11 9.30 6.06
CA SER A 27 -1.16 10.22 6.53
C SER A 27 -0.66 11.27 7.52
N GLY A 28 0.62 11.25 7.91
CA GLY A 28 1.18 12.16 8.91
C GLY A 28 0.57 11.98 10.30
N LYS A 29 0.00 10.80 10.61
CA LYS A 29 -0.70 10.51 11.87
C LYS A 29 0.15 9.67 12.83
N THR A 30 1.45 9.89 12.87
CA THR A 30 2.30 9.25 13.88
C THR A 30 2.10 9.95 15.21
N VAL A 31 1.81 9.18 16.26
CA VAL A 31 1.67 9.71 17.63
C VAL A 31 3.04 10.12 18.18
N SER A 32 4.08 9.35 17.85
CA SER A 32 5.46 9.62 18.21
C SER A 32 6.38 8.81 17.31
N ASP A 33 7.23 9.50 16.55
CA ASP A 33 8.24 8.87 15.70
C ASP A 33 9.26 8.07 16.53
N ASP A 34 9.60 8.56 17.73
CA ASP A 34 10.49 7.87 18.66
C ASP A 34 9.89 6.55 19.14
N ALA A 35 8.59 6.53 19.43
CA ALA A 35 7.91 5.31 19.83
C ALA A 35 7.89 4.27 18.69
N GLU A 36 7.66 4.70 17.44
CA GLU A 36 7.70 3.81 16.28
C GLU A 36 9.11 3.26 16.02
N ARG A 37 10.14 4.11 16.10
CA ARG A 37 11.54 3.69 15.98
C ARG A 37 11.96 2.74 17.10
N SER A 38 11.56 3.03 18.34
CA SER A 38 11.82 2.16 19.50
C SER A 38 11.20 0.77 19.31
N LEU A 39 9.99 0.69 18.77
CA LEU A 39 9.35 -0.59 18.46
C LEU A 39 10.12 -1.36 17.38
N ILE A 40 10.58 -0.70 16.32
CA ILE A 40 11.39 -1.34 15.28
C ILE A 40 12.71 -1.88 15.85
N VAL A 41 13.39 -1.13 16.72
CA VAL A 41 14.61 -1.62 17.39
C VAL A 41 14.32 -2.88 18.21
N LYS A 42 13.20 -2.92 18.95
CA LYS A 42 12.80 -4.11 19.72
C LYS A 42 12.49 -5.31 18.82
N LEU A 43 11.84 -5.09 17.67
CA LEU A 43 11.60 -6.13 16.67
C LEU A 43 12.92 -6.64 16.05
N LYS A 44 13.88 -5.75 15.79
CA LYS A 44 15.21 -6.08 15.28
C LYS A 44 15.98 -6.96 16.26
N THR A 45 15.92 -6.66 17.55
CA THR A 45 16.55 -7.49 18.59
C THR A 45 15.92 -8.89 18.65
N ALA A 46 14.60 -9.00 18.48
CA ALA A 46 13.89 -10.27 18.56
C ALA A 46 14.01 -11.14 17.29
N CYS A 47 14.04 -10.53 16.11
CA CYS A 47 13.92 -11.23 14.81
C CYS A 47 15.10 -11.01 13.85
N GLY A 48 16.06 -10.17 14.22
CA GLY A 48 17.23 -9.82 13.42
C GLY A 48 16.96 -8.73 12.37
N TYR A 49 18.04 -8.28 11.74
CA TYR A 49 18.04 -7.16 10.80
C TYR A 49 17.16 -7.38 9.55
N GLN A 50 17.15 -8.60 9.00
CA GLN A 50 16.40 -8.90 7.78
C GLN A 50 14.89 -8.67 7.96
N TYR A 51 14.37 -8.88 9.17
CA TYR A 51 12.97 -8.68 9.53
C TYR A 51 12.57 -7.20 9.51
N THR A 52 13.46 -6.30 9.96
CA THR A 52 13.15 -4.86 10.07
C THR A 52 13.64 -4.03 8.89
N SER A 53 14.49 -4.58 8.03
CA SER A 53 15.11 -3.89 6.88
C SER A 53 14.13 -3.03 6.06
N LYS A 54 12.96 -3.59 5.69
CA LYS A 54 11.93 -2.89 4.93
C LYS A 54 11.27 -1.76 5.74
N LEU A 55 11.02 -1.98 7.03
CA LEU A 55 10.43 -0.98 7.93
C LEU A 55 11.40 0.18 8.16
N GLU A 56 12.69 -0.10 8.36
CA GLU A 56 13.74 0.90 8.46
C GLU A 56 13.85 1.71 7.16
N GLY A 57 13.78 1.04 6.00
CA GLY A 57 13.73 1.68 4.68
C GLY A 57 12.57 2.66 4.52
N MET A 58 11.39 2.34 5.04
CA MET A 58 10.23 3.25 5.01
C MET A 58 10.52 4.57 5.75
N PHE A 59 11.20 4.54 6.89
CA PHE A 59 11.59 5.76 7.60
C PHE A 59 12.65 6.57 6.84
N THR A 60 13.61 5.89 6.22
CA THR A 60 14.63 6.54 5.38
C THR A 60 13.98 7.25 4.20
N ASP A 61 13.01 6.61 3.55
CA ASP A 61 12.25 7.20 2.44
C ASP A 61 11.47 8.45 2.89
N MET A 62 10.85 8.45 4.07
CA MET A 62 10.15 9.63 4.60
C MET A 62 11.09 10.82 4.81
N LYS A 63 12.26 10.60 5.41
CA LYS A 63 13.26 11.65 5.61
C LYS A 63 13.78 12.17 4.27
N THR A 64 14.21 11.27 3.39
CA THR A 64 14.77 11.64 2.08
C THR A 64 13.74 12.37 1.22
N SER A 65 12.46 12.02 1.34
CA SER A 65 11.37 12.71 0.66
C SER A 65 11.21 14.15 1.13
N GLN A 66 11.35 14.42 2.44
CA GLN A 66 11.30 15.79 2.97
C GLN A 66 12.44 16.62 2.40
N ASP A 67 13.67 16.10 2.39
CA ASP A 67 14.84 16.78 1.84
C ASP A 67 14.66 17.05 0.33
N THR A 68 14.16 16.04 -0.41
CA THR A 68 13.86 16.16 -1.85
C THR A 68 12.81 17.25 -2.12
N MET A 69 11.76 17.30 -1.28
CA MET A 69 10.67 18.26 -1.41
C MET A 69 11.15 19.69 -1.10
N GLN A 70 12.01 19.87 -0.10
CA GLN A 70 12.64 21.17 0.18
C GLN A 70 13.46 21.65 -1.02
N GLY A 71 14.29 20.79 -1.60
CA GLY A 71 15.05 21.13 -2.81
C GLY A 71 14.16 21.47 -4.02
N PHE A 72 13.03 20.76 -4.18
CA PHE A 72 12.06 21.07 -5.24
C PHE A 72 11.45 22.47 -5.04
N CYS A 73 10.99 22.79 -3.83
CA CYS A 73 10.43 24.10 -3.53
C CYS A 73 11.46 25.22 -3.71
N SER A 74 12.71 25.02 -3.29
CA SER A 74 13.77 26.02 -3.45
C SER A 74 14.17 26.26 -4.92
N SER A 75 14.04 25.25 -5.78
CA SER A 75 14.34 25.37 -7.21
C SER A 75 13.17 25.92 -8.03
N HIS A 76 11.96 25.94 -7.47
CA HIS A 76 10.74 26.39 -8.14
C HIS A 76 9.94 27.39 -7.29
N PRO A 77 10.53 28.54 -6.91
CA PRO A 77 9.86 29.55 -6.08
C PRO A 77 8.61 30.15 -6.75
N GLU A 78 8.49 30.06 -8.07
CA GLU A 78 7.33 30.54 -8.84
C GLU A 78 6.04 29.74 -8.58
N LEU A 79 6.11 28.59 -7.90
CA LEU A 79 4.95 27.73 -7.62
C LEU A 79 4.11 28.21 -6.41
N THR A 80 4.45 29.33 -5.77
CA THR A 80 3.79 29.80 -4.55
C THR A 80 2.33 30.22 -4.72
N ASP A 81 1.94 30.70 -5.91
CA ASP A 81 0.57 31.19 -6.19
C ASP A 81 -0.39 30.08 -6.68
N GLY A 82 0.09 28.84 -6.83
CA GLY A 82 -0.66 27.72 -7.38
C GLY A 82 -1.10 26.66 -6.35
N PRO A 83 -1.67 25.52 -6.82
CA PRO A 83 -1.94 24.39 -5.95
C PRO A 83 -0.65 23.85 -5.33
N THR A 84 -0.67 23.59 -4.03
CA THR A 84 0.50 23.08 -3.31
C THR A 84 0.61 21.57 -3.48
N LEU A 85 1.72 21.10 -4.05
CA LEU A 85 2.05 19.68 -4.17
C LEU A 85 3.08 19.28 -3.11
N VAL A 86 2.78 18.24 -2.34
CA VAL A 86 3.72 17.61 -1.42
C VAL A 86 3.90 16.15 -1.82
N VAL A 87 5.12 15.75 -2.15
CA VAL A 87 5.43 14.41 -2.67
C VAL A 87 6.25 13.61 -1.69
N GLN A 88 5.85 12.35 -1.48
CA GLN A 88 6.60 11.35 -0.74
C GLN A 88 7.07 10.27 -1.72
N VAL A 89 8.39 10.17 -1.92
CA VAL A 89 8.99 9.20 -2.84
C VAL A 89 9.31 7.92 -2.08
N LEU A 90 8.72 6.81 -2.54
CA LEU A 90 8.75 5.53 -1.84
C LEU A 90 9.57 4.49 -2.63
N THR A 91 10.52 3.83 -1.97
CA THR A 91 11.33 2.78 -2.59
C THR A 91 10.49 1.52 -2.81
N THR A 92 10.39 1.07 -4.07
CA THR A 92 9.66 -0.16 -4.42
C THR A 92 10.27 -1.36 -3.70
N GLY A 93 9.43 -2.21 -3.09
CA GLY A 93 9.85 -3.36 -2.28
C GLY A 93 9.92 -3.08 -0.78
N SER A 94 10.24 -1.85 -0.36
CA SER A 94 10.22 -1.43 1.04
C SER A 94 8.81 -1.16 1.54
N TRP A 95 7.91 -0.68 0.68
CA TRP A 95 6.52 -0.33 1.03
C TRP A 95 5.53 -1.43 0.64
N PRO A 96 4.34 -1.48 1.28
CA PRO A 96 3.26 -2.40 0.91
C PRO A 96 2.41 -1.82 -0.21
N THR A 97 3.04 -1.33 -1.29
CA THR A 97 2.34 -0.80 -2.46
C THR A 97 1.85 -1.95 -3.34
N GLN A 98 0.71 -1.74 -3.99
CA GLN A 98 0.18 -2.64 -5.01
C GLN A 98 0.23 -1.92 -6.36
N PRO A 99 0.49 -2.63 -7.46
CA PRO A 99 0.25 -2.07 -8.79
C PRO A 99 -1.20 -1.60 -8.85
N SER A 100 -1.39 -0.31 -9.13
CA SER A 100 -2.71 0.28 -9.30
C SER A 100 -2.72 1.11 -10.56
N ILE A 101 -3.86 1.13 -11.24
CA ILE A 101 -4.07 2.02 -12.37
C ILE A 101 -4.10 3.43 -11.80
N THR A 102 -3.22 4.29 -12.32
CA THR A 102 -3.21 5.71 -11.96
C THR A 102 -4.48 6.35 -12.49
N CYS A 103 -5.28 6.96 -11.62
CA CYS A 103 -6.46 7.69 -12.06
C CYS A 103 -6.03 8.93 -12.87
N HIS A 104 -6.93 9.40 -13.73
CA HIS A 104 -6.73 10.68 -14.42
C HIS A 104 -6.82 11.82 -13.42
N LEU A 105 -5.71 12.53 -13.21
CA LEU A 105 -5.64 13.69 -12.34
C LEU A 105 -6.14 14.95 -13.08
N PRO A 106 -6.72 15.93 -12.38
CA PRO A 106 -7.01 17.25 -12.94
C PRO A 106 -5.77 17.84 -13.62
N PHE A 107 -5.99 18.68 -14.65
CA PHE A 107 -4.91 19.22 -15.48
C PHE A 107 -3.84 19.95 -14.65
N GLU A 108 -4.27 20.77 -13.70
CA GLU A 108 -3.39 21.55 -12.82
C GLU A 108 -2.47 20.64 -11.99
N MET A 109 -3.02 19.54 -11.47
CA MET A 109 -2.25 18.56 -10.70
C MET A 109 -1.33 17.72 -11.58
N SER A 110 -1.78 17.33 -12.77
CA SER A 110 -0.97 16.61 -13.75
C SER A 110 0.28 17.40 -14.15
N ALA A 111 0.12 18.70 -14.42
CA ALA A 111 1.24 19.58 -14.75
C ALA A 111 2.26 19.70 -13.62
N LEU A 112 1.80 19.83 -12.36
CA LEU A 112 2.69 19.87 -11.19
C LEU A 112 3.40 18.52 -10.95
N CYS A 113 2.69 17.41 -11.12
CA CYS A 113 3.27 16.07 -11.04
C CYS A 113 4.39 15.89 -12.09
N GLU A 114 4.22 16.40 -13.31
CA GLU A 114 5.24 16.30 -14.34
C GLU A 114 6.45 17.20 -14.09
N LYS A 115 6.23 18.42 -13.57
CA LYS A 115 7.32 19.29 -13.09
C LYS A 115 8.15 18.60 -12.00
N PHE A 116 7.49 18.02 -11.00
CA PHE A 116 8.18 17.27 -9.95
C PHE A 116 8.93 16.05 -10.52
N ARG A 117 8.30 15.31 -11.44
CA ARG A 117 8.93 14.16 -12.10
C ARG A 117 10.21 14.56 -12.82
N SER A 118 10.17 15.63 -13.59
CA SER A 118 11.31 16.16 -14.33
C SER A 118 12.45 16.58 -13.39
N TYR A 119 12.13 17.30 -12.32
CA TYR A 119 13.09 17.66 -11.27
C TYR A 119 13.76 16.42 -10.65
N TYR A 120 12.95 15.44 -10.23
CA TYR A 120 13.46 14.25 -9.56
C TYR A 120 14.36 13.41 -10.47
N LEU A 121 13.95 13.20 -11.73
CA LEU A 121 14.72 12.41 -12.69
C LEU A 121 15.97 13.12 -13.19
N GLY A 122 15.99 14.46 -13.18
CA GLY A 122 17.19 15.24 -13.46
C GLY A 122 18.29 15.04 -12.42
N ILE A 123 17.92 14.81 -11.15
CA ILE A 123 18.86 14.55 -10.04
C ILE A 123 19.18 13.06 -9.92
N HIS A 124 18.21 12.19 -10.19
CA HIS A 124 18.32 10.75 -9.99
C HIS A 124 18.24 9.96 -11.29
N THR A 125 19.36 9.91 -12.02
CA THR A 125 19.50 9.18 -13.27
C THR A 125 19.26 7.67 -13.10
N GLY A 126 18.60 7.04 -14.07
CA GLY A 126 18.34 5.59 -14.07
C GLY A 126 17.17 5.14 -13.20
N ARG A 127 16.42 6.06 -12.59
CA ARG A 127 15.20 5.75 -11.84
C ARG A 127 13.94 5.89 -12.70
N ARG A 128 12.89 5.19 -12.30
CA ARG A 128 11.54 5.32 -12.87
C ARG A 128 10.54 5.62 -11.77
N LEU A 129 9.71 6.65 -11.97
CA LEU A 129 8.64 7.02 -11.04
C LEU A 129 7.29 6.51 -11.53
N SER A 130 6.47 6.06 -10.58
CA SER A 130 5.06 5.70 -10.77
C SER A 130 4.24 6.34 -9.65
N TRP A 131 3.18 7.07 -10.01
CA TRP A 131 2.29 7.72 -9.05
C TRP A 131 1.32 6.71 -8.43
N GLN A 132 1.10 6.81 -7.11
CA GLN A 132 0.17 5.97 -6.34
C GLN A 132 -1.01 6.83 -5.87
N THR A 133 -1.97 7.06 -6.76
CA THR A 133 -3.13 7.95 -6.51
C THR A 133 -4.09 7.44 -5.46
N ASN A 134 -4.09 6.13 -5.19
CA ASN A 134 -4.88 5.52 -4.11
C ASN A 134 -4.35 5.83 -2.69
N MET A 135 -3.12 6.35 -2.56
CA MET A 135 -2.47 6.60 -1.26
C MET A 135 -2.40 8.09 -0.90
N GLY A 136 -2.81 8.97 -1.81
CA GLY A 136 -2.74 10.42 -1.61
C GLY A 136 -3.98 11.02 -0.96
N THR A 137 -3.82 12.24 -0.48
CA THR A 137 -4.88 13.11 0.06
C THR A 137 -4.78 14.50 -0.54
N ALA A 138 -5.88 15.24 -0.51
CA ALA A 138 -5.92 16.63 -0.93
C ALA A 138 -6.80 17.44 0.02
N ASP A 139 -6.44 18.71 0.18
CA ASP A 139 -7.29 19.72 0.81
C ASP A 139 -7.87 20.63 -0.28
N ILE A 140 -9.19 20.66 -0.39
CA ILE A 140 -9.90 21.45 -1.40
C ILE A 140 -10.76 22.51 -0.72
N LYS A 141 -10.74 23.72 -1.25
CA LYS A 141 -11.66 24.78 -0.83
C LYS A 141 -12.93 24.64 -1.65
N ALA A 142 -14.07 24.48 -0.98
CA ALA A 142 -15.37 24.30 -1.60
C ALA A 142 -16.32 25.42 -1.17
N ILE A 143 -17.18 25.85 -2.11
CA ILE A 143 -18.22 26.84 -1.87
C ILE A 143 -19.55 26.17 -2.17
N PHE A 144 -20.47 26.17 -1.21
CA PHE A 144 -21.80 25.56 -1.32
C PHE A 144 -22.90 26.61 -1.20
N GLY A 145 -23.97 26.43 -1.98
CA GLY A 145 -25.21 27.21 -1.89
C GLY A 145 -24.97 28.70 -1.94
N LYS A 146 -25.50 29.42 -0.94
CA LYS A 146 -25.37 30.89 -0.81
C LYS A 146 -23.99 31.35 -0.33
N GLY A 147 -22.91 30.67 -0.76
CA GLY A 147 -21.54 31.08 -0.47
C GLY A 147 -20.93 30.48 0.82
N GLN A 148 -21.47 29.38 1.34
CA GLN A 148 -20.89 28.69 2.50
C GLN A 148 -19.54 28.07 2.13
N LYS A 149 -18.46 28.51 2.78
CA LYS A 149 -17.10 28.07 2.49
C LYS A 149 -16.66 26.96 3.45
N HIS A 150 -16.13 25.89 2.90
CA HIS A 150 -15.52 24.79 3.66
C HIS A 150 -14.18 24.38 3.04
N GLU A 151 -13.29 23.85 3.88
CA GLU A 151 -12.08 23.18 3.44
C GLU A 151 -12.27 21.67 3.63
N LEU A 152 -12.30 20.91 2.55
CA LEU A 152 -12.53 19.47 2.58
C LEU A 152 -11.19 18.75 2.52
N ASN A 153 -10.89 17.94 3.54
CA ASN A 153 -9.80 16.98 3.49
C ASN A 153 -10.34 15.66 2.93
N VAL A 154 -9.85 15.30 1.75
CA VAL A 154 -10.35 14.20 0.91
C VAL A 154 -9.20 13.31 0.42
N SER A 155 -9.49 12.11 -0.07
CA SER A 155 -8.53 11.31 -0.84
C SER A 155 -8.30 11.91 -2.22
N THR A 156 -7.19 11.57 -2.89
CA THR A 156 -6.96 11.99 -4.28
C THR A 156 -8.09 11.58 -5.22
N TYR A 157 -8.67 10.37 -5.04
CA TYR A 157 -9.82 9.93 -5.82
C TYR A 157 -11.06 10.80 -5.60
N GLN A 158 -11.38 11.12 -4.36
CA GLN A 158 -12.48 12.03 -4.04
C GLN A 158 -12.24 13.43 -4.62
N MET A 159 -11.01 13.95 -4.57
CA MET A 159 -10.64 15.21 -5.23
C MET A 159 -10.91 15.14 -6.74
N CYS A 160 -10.46 14.08 -7.42
CA CYS A 160 -10.68 13.93 -8.86
C CYS A 160 -12.17 13.95 -9.22
N ILE A 161 -13.00 13.27 -8.43
CA ILE A 161 -14.47 13.25 -8.60
C ILE A 161 -15.06 14.65 -8.37
N LEU A 162 -14.70 15.31 -7.26
CA LEU A 162 -15.26 16.62 -6.89
C LEU A 162 -14.90 17.72 -7.89
N MET A 163 -13.70 17.67 -8.47
CA MET A 163 -13.26 18.64 -9.46
C MET A 163 -14.07 18.60 -10.76
N LEU A 164 -14.72 17.47 -11.08
CA LEU A 164 -15.58 17.37 -12.27
C LEU A 164 -16.81 18.29 -12.18
N PHE A 165 -17.33 18.49 -10.96
CA PHE A 165 -18.53 19.30 -10.73
C PHE A 165 -18.31 20.81 -10.88
N ASN A 166 -17.08 21.26 -11.14
CA ASN A 166 -16.84 22.65 -11.55
C ASN A 166 -17.32 22.92 -12.99
N ASN A 167 -17.47 21.88 -13.82
CA ASN A 167 -17.86 21.99 -15.23
C ASN A 167 -19.18 21.27 -15.57
N ALA A 168 -19.80 20.62 -14.59
CA ALA A 168 -21.03 19.86 -14.77
C ALA A 168 -21.87 19.87 -13.48
N ASP A 169 -23.15 20.20 -13.60
CA ASP A 169 -24.06 20.22 -12.44
C ASP A 169 -24.45 18.81 -11.97
N ARG A 170 -24.43 17.84 -12.90
CA ARG A 170 -24.85 16.46 -12.68
C ARG A 170 -24.04 15.50 -13.53
N LEU A 171 -23.66 14.37 -12.93
CA LEU A 171 -22.88 13.31 -13.58
C LEU A 171 -23.38 11.93 -13.14
N SER A 172 -23.47 10.99 -14.07
CA SER A 172 -23.74 9.58 -13.80
C SER A 172 -22.50 8.85 -13.27
N TYR A 173 -22.70 7.70 -12.62
CA TYR A 173 -21.61 6.82 -12.20
C TYR A 173 -20.66 6.49 -13.36
N LYS A 174 -21.19 6.11 -14.53
CA LYS A 174 -20.41 5.70 -15.70
C LYS A 174 -19.58 6.85 -16.28
N GLU A 175 -20.12 8.06 -16.32
CA GLU A 175 -19.36 9.24 -16.76
C GLU A 175 -18.18 9.53 -15.82
N ILE A 176 -18.41 9.47 -14.50
CA ILE A 176 -17.34 9.68 -13.52
C ILE A 176 -16.27 8.58 -13.66
N GLU A 177 -16.68 7.32 -13.81
CA GLU A 177 -15.76 6.18 -14.00
C GLU A 177 -14.89 6.35 -15.24
N GLN A 178 -15.50 6.69 -16.38
CA GLN A 178 -14.81 6.86 -17.65
C GLN A 178 -13.83 8.03 -17.61
N VAL A 179 -14.23 9.18 -17.06
CA VAL A 179 -13.38 10.39 -17.03
C VAL A 179 -12.22 10.22 -16.06
N THR A 180 -12.47 9.64 -14.88
CA THR A 180 -11.45 9.54 -13.82
C THR A 180 -10.59 8.28 -13.90
N ALA A 181 -11.06 7.23 -14.57
CA ALA A 181 -10.42 5.91 -14.61
C ALA A 181 -10.13 5.31 -13.21
N ILE A 182 -10.91 5.69 -12.19
CA ILE A 182 -10.80 5.13 -10.84
C ILE A 182 -11.34 3.69 -10.85
N PRO A 183 -10.66 2.71 -10.23
CA PRO A 183 -11.17 1.35 -10.13
C PRO A 183 -12.58 1.30 -9.50
N ALA A 184 -13.48 0.52 -10.10
CA ALA A 184 -14.90 0.48 -9.73
C ALA A 184 -15.16 0.29 -8.22
N SER A 185 -14.39 -0.59 -7.57
CA SER A 185 -14.50 -0.82 -6.12
C SER A 185 -14.17 0.42 -5.29
N ASP A 186 -13.14 1.17 -5.69
CA ASP A 186 -12.71 2.40 -5.03
C ASP A 186 -13.66 3.55 -5.34
N LEU A 187 -14.15 3.64 -6.58
CA LEU A 187 -15.12 4.64 -7.01
C LEU A 187 -16.43 4.53 -6.22
N LYS A 188 -16.99 3.31 -6.13
CA LYS A 188 -18.19 3.03 -5.33
C LYS A 188 -17.99 3.44 -3.86
N ARG A 189 -16.84 3.11 -3.24
CA ARG A 189 -16.50 3.53 -1.86
C ARG A 189 -16.38 5.05 -1.71
N CYS A 190 -15.77 5.73 -2.68
CA CYS A 190 -15.62 7.19 -2.69
C CYS A 190 -16.99 7.88 -2.80
N LEU A 191 -17.81 7.51 -3.78
CA LEU A 191 -19.15 8.08 -3.98
C LEU A 191 -20.05 7.83 -2.76
N GLN A 192 -20.01 6.62 -2.18
CA GLN A 192 -20.76 6.31 -0.96
C GLN A 192 -20.38 7.23 0.20
N SER A 193 -19.07 7.48 0.40
CA SER A 193 -18.60 8.37 1.47
C SER A 193 -19.03 9.83 1.30
N MET A 194 -19.17 10.28 0.04
CA MET A 194 -19.48 11.68 -0.31
C MET A 194 -20.97 11.93 -0.52
N ALA A 195 -21.79 10.90 -0.74
CA ALA A 195 -23.22 11.06 -1.02
C ALA A 195 -24.13 10.47 0.07
N CYS A 196 -23.74 9.36 0.70
CA CYS A 196 -24.62 8.58 1.57
C CYS A 196 -24.34 8.78 3.08
N VAL A 197 -23.22 9.41 3.46
CA VAL A 197 -22.84 9.60 4.86
C VAL A 197 -23.34 10.95 5.39
N LYS A 198 -24.33 10.92 6.29
CA LYS A 198 -24.90 12.13 6.90
C LYS A 198 -23.82 12.99 7.56
N GLY A 199 -23.83 14.29 7.25
CA GLY A 199 -22.85 15.27 7.76
C GLY A 199 -21.53 15.30 7.00
N LYS A 200 -21.32 14.38 6.04
CA LYS A 200 -20.21 14.37 5.08
C LYS A 200 -20.69 14.29 3.63
N ASN A 201 -22.01 14.31 3.43
CA ASN A 201 -22.67 14.17 2.15
C ASN A 201 -22.57 15.48 1.34
N VAL A 202 -21.37 15.78 0.85
CA VAL A 202 -21.07 16.93 -0.01
C VAL A 202 -21.69 16.78 -1.40
N LEU A 203 -22.02 15.55 -1.80
CA LEU A 203 -22.81 15.22 -2.99
C LEU A 203 -24.20 14.70 -2.58
N ARG A 204 -25.12 14.73 -3.54
CA ARG A 204 -26.39 14.00 -3.52
C ARG A 204 -26.36 12.90 -4.56
N LYS A 205 -27.10 11.84 -4.29
CA LYS A 205 -27.31 10.70 -5.17
C LYS A 205 -28.77 10.61 -5.57
N GLU A 206 -29.05 10.25 -6.81
CA GLU A 206 -30.38 9.96 -7.33
C GLU A 206 -30.35 8.68 -8.18
N PRO A 207 -31.21 7.68 -7.89
CA PRO A 207 -32.16 7.61 -6.77
C PRO A 207 -31.45 7.45 -5.42
N MET A 208 -32.01 7.95 -4.32
CA MET A 208 -31.35 7.86 -3.01
C MET A 208 -31.38 6.43 -2.44
N SER A 209 -30.21 5.86 -2.15
CA SER A 209 -30.07 4.58 -1.43
C SER A 209 -28.72 4.51 -0.68
N LYS A 210 -28.47 3.41 0.04
CA LYS A 210 -27.20 3.21 0.79
C LYS A 210 -26.04 2.73 -0.09
N ASP A 211 -26.36 2.01 -1.16
CA ASP A 211 -25.40 1.39 -2.08
C ASP A 211 -25.18 2.29 -3.29
N ILE A 212 -24.13 2.04 -4.06
CA ILE A 212 -23.84 2.75 -5.32
C ILE A 212 -24.07 1.79 -6.49
N GLY A 213 -25.07 2.12 -7.32
CA GLY A 213 -25.39 1.47 -8.57
C GLY A 213 -24.78 2.22 -9.76
N GLU A 214 -24.68 1.52 -10.89
CA GLU A 214 -23.99 2.03 -12.09
C GLU A 214 -24.85 2.99 -12.92
N ASP A 215 -26.15 3.05 -12.64
CA ASP A 215 -27.10 3.98 -13.29
C ASP A 215 -27.46 5.16 -12.35
N ASP A 216 -26.78 5.27 -11.21
CA ASP A 216 -26.96 6.41 -10.30
C ASP A 216 -26.41 7.70 -10.90
N SER A 217 -27.05 8.81 -10.54
CA SER A 217 -26.59 10.16 -10.82
C SER A 217 -26.20 10.90 -9.55
N PHE A 218 -25.19 11.76 -9.67
CA PHE A 218 -24.62 12.55 -8.59
C PHE A 218 -24.63 14.03 -8.95
N PHE A 219 -24.81 14.89 -7.94
CA PHE A 219 -24.75 16.34 -8.07
C PHE A 219 -24.34 16.98 -6.74
N VAL A 220 -23.88 18.23 -6.77
CA VAL A 220 -23.43 18.94 -5.56
C VAL A 220 -24.59 19.12 -4.58
N ASN A 221 -24.35 18.85 -3.29
CA ASN A 221 -25.32 19.14 -2.24
C ASN A 221 -25.26 20.62 -1.86
N GLU A 222 -26.01 21.47 -2.56
CA GLU A 222 -26.11 22.92 -2.25
C GLU A 222 -26.59 23.24 -0.82
N LYS A 223 -27.24 22.27 -0.16
CA LYS A 223 -27.70 22.36 1.23
C LYS A 223 -26.71 21.74 2.22
N PHE A 224 -25.49 21.42 1.79
CA PHE A 224 -24.45 20.92 2.68
C PHE A 224 -24.12 21.98 3.72
N ALA A 225 -24.09 21.57 4.98
CA ALA A 225 -23.72 22.43 6.09
C ALA A 225 -22.95 21.60 7.12
N SER A 226 -21.89 22.18 7.66
CA SER A 226 -21.09 21.61 8.74
C SER A 226 -20.86 22.66 9.82
N LYS A 227 -20.80 22.21 11.08
CA LYS A 227 -20.39 23.08 12.20
C LYS A 227 -18.91 23.49 12.12
N PHE A 228 -18.12 22.74 11.35
CA PHE A 228 -16.67 22.95 11.21
C PHE A 228 -16.36 23.50 9.82
N TYR A 229 -15.47 24.49 9.76
CA TYR A 229 -14.92 25.01 8.52
C TYR A 229 -14.12 23.94 7.77
N LYS A 230 -13.21 23.25 8.48
CA LYS A 230 -12.48 22.08 7.97
C LYS A 230 -13.29 20.81 8.16
N VAL A 231 -13.61 20.12 7.08
CA VAL A 231 -14.40 18.88 7.07
C VAL A 231 -13.57 17.75 6.51
N LYS A 232 -13.38 16.69 7.30
CA LYS A 232 -12.70 15.48 6.83
C LYS A 232 -13.69 14.49 6.24
N VAL A 233 -13.74 14.41 4.92
CA VAL A 233 -14.52 13.41 4.19
C VAL A 233 -13.67 12.16 4.06
N GLY A 234 -13.54 11.42 5.17
CA GLY A 234 -12.87 10.13 5.13
C GLY A 234 -13.55 9.24 4.08
N THR A 235 -12.78 8.57 3.25
CA THR A 235 -13.25 7.38 2.52
C THR A 235 -13.92 6.45 3.53
N VAL A 236 -14.94 5.68 3.15
CA VAL A 236 -15.48 4.64 4.03
C VAL A 236 -14.35 3.64 4.27
N VAL A 237 -13.57 3.88 5.32
CA VAL A 237 -12.51 2.98 5.73
C VAL A 237 -13.24 1.83 6.36
N ALA A 238 -13.14 0.65 5.75
CA ALA A 238 -13.42 -0.57 6.47
C ALA A 238 -12.49 -0.55 7.69
N GLN A 239 -13.02 -0.24 8.87
CA GLN A 239 -12.26 -0.15 10.12
C GLN A 239 -11.58 -1.50 10.45
N LYS A 240 -12.03 -2.56 9.77
CA LYS A 240 -11.55 -3.93 9.77
C LYS A 240 -11.48 -4.37 8.31
N GLU A 241 -10.39 -5.03 7.91
CA GLU A 241 -10.34 -5.70 6.61
C GLU A 241 -11.59 -6.57 6.45
N SER A 242 -12.20 -6.50 5.28
CA SER A 242 -13.25 -7.45 4.91
C SER A 242 -12.67 -8.87 4.88
N GLU A 243 -13.49 -9.90 5.10
CA GLU A 243 -13.04 -11.30 5.00
C GLU A 243 -12.30 -11.61 3.69
N PRO A 244 -12.72 -11.13 2.49
CA PRO A 244 -11.93 -11.31 1.27
C PRO A 244 -10.56 -10.62 1.32
N GLU A 245 -10.45 -9.40 1.85
CA GLU A 245 -9.17 -8.71 2.01
C GLU A 245 -8.23 -9.46 2.97
N LYS A 246 -8.76 -10.03 4.06
CA LYS A 246 -7.97 -10.87 4.98
C LYS A 246 -7.47 -12.14 4.31
N GLN A 247 -8.33 -12.80 3.54
CA GLN A 247 -7.97 -14.02 2.84
C GLN A 247 -6.89 -13.75 1.80
N GLU A 248 -6.98 -12.63 1.09
CA GLU A 248 -5.95 -12.18 0.15
C GLU A 248 -4.63 -11.88 0.87
N THR A 249 -4.66 -11.18 2.01
CA THR A 249 -3.45 -10.92 2.81
C THR A 249 -2.80 -12.23 3.27
N ARG A 250 -3.58 -13.22 3.72
CA ARG A 250 -3.07 -14.55 4.10
C ARG A 250 -2.45 -15.27 2.91
N GLN A 251 -3.14 -15.31 1.77
CA GLN A 251 -2.62 -15.94 0.55
C GLN A 251 -1.29 -15.30 0.12
N ARG A 252 -1.17 -13.97 0.18
CA ARG A 252 0.08 -13.28 -0.14
C ARG A 252 1.21 -13.65 0.83
N VAL A 253 0.93 -13.86 2.11
CA VAL A 253 1.95 -14.35 3.06
C VAL A 253 2.40 -15.75 2.68
N GLU A 254 1.49 -16.65 2.32
CA GLU A 254 1.83 -18.00 1.85
C GLU A 254 2.67 -17.97 0.55
N GLU A 255 2.33 -17.10 -0.40
CA GLU A 255 3.16 -16.89 -1.60
C GLU A 255 4.55 -16.34 -1.25
N ASP A 256 4.65 -15.39 -0.31
CA ASP A 256 5.91 -14.83 0.18
C ASP A 256 6.78 -15.88 0.92
N ARG A 257 6.18 -16.95 1.47
CA ARG A 257 6.89 -18.07 2.14
C ARG A 257 7.59 -19.00 1.14
N LYS A 258 7.03 -19.21 -0.06
CA LYS A 258 7.58 -20.14 -1.07
C LYS A 258 9.04 -19.88 -1.42
N PRO A 259 9.47 -18.68 -1.85
CA PRO A 259 10.87 -18.43 -2.18
C PRO A 259 11.78 -18.48 -0.95
N GLN A 260 11.26 -18.20 0.26
CA GLN A 260 12.04 -18.34 1.49
C GLN A 260 12.34 -19.81 1.82
N ILE A 261 11.36 -20.70 1.59
CA ILE A 261 11.54 -22.15 1.72
C ILE A 261 12.54 -22.65 0.67
N GLU A 262 12.40 -22.27 -0.60
CA GLU A 262 13.35 -22.67 -1.66
C GLU A 262 14.78 -22.22 -1.32
N ALA A 263 14.97 -20.97 -0.89
CA ALA A 263 16.27 -20.45 -0.50
C ALA A 263 16.86 -21.17 0.74
N ALA A 264 16.01 -21.63 1.67
CA ALA A 264 16.46 -22.45 2.80
C ALA A 264 16.94 -23.83 2.32
N VAL A 265 16.13 -24.52 1.49
CA VAL A 265 16.47 -25.82 0.92
C VAL A 265 17.80 -25.74 0.15
N VAL A 266 17.95 -24.78 -0.76
CA VAL A 266 19.18 -24.61 -1.56
C VAL A 266 20.40 -24.36 -0.66
N ARG A 267 20.30 -23.51 0.37
CA ARG A 267 21.42 -23.25 1.28
C ARG A 267 21.85 -24.50 2.07
N ILE A 268 20.87 -25.28 2.55
CA ILE A 268 21.13 -26.54 3.27
C ILE A 268 21.79 -27.55 2.33
N MET A 269 21.19 -27.79 1.16
CA MET A 269 21.69 -28.78 0.20
C MET A 269 23.04 -28.40 -0.39
N LYS A 270 23.30 -27.11 -0.63
CA LYS A 270 24.62 -26.63 -1.07
C LYS A 270 25.73 -26.94 -0.07
N SER A 271 25.43 -26.88 1.23
CA SER A 271 26.37 -27.19 2.32
C SER A 271 26.54 -28.69 2.52
N ARG A 272 25.44 -29.45 2.55
CA ARG A 272 25.43 -30.89 2.84
C ARG A 272 25.81 -31.75 1.64
N LYS A 273 25.62 -31.25 0.42
CA LYS A 273 25.74 -31.93 -0.88
C LYS A 273 24.79 -33.09 -1.10
N VAL A 274 24.59 -33.94 -0.09
CA VAL A 274 23.69 -35.09 -0.11
C VAL A 274 22.95 -35.15 1.23
N LEU A 275 21.62 -35.28 1.21
CA LEU A 275 20.80 -35.36 2.43
C LEU A 275 19.49 -36.11 2.18
N ASP A 276 18.98 -36.85 3.17
CA ASP A 276 17.68 -37.51 3.07
C ASP A 276 16.50 -36.54 3.31
N HIS A 277 15.33 -36.95 2.83
CA HIS A 277 14.10 -36.18 2.89
C HIS A 277 13.74 -35.64 4.29
N ASN A 278 13.82 -36.51 5.31
CA ASN A 278 13.35 -36.16 6.65
C ASN A 278 14.30 -35.15 7.30
N ASN A 279 15.61 -35.32 7.08
CA ASN A 279 16.60 -34.36 7.54
C ASN A 279 16.52 -33.02 6.80
N ILE A 280 16.21 -32.99 5.50
CA ILE A 280 15.92 -31.72 4.79
C ILE A 280 14.74 -31.01 5.45
N ILE A 281 13.61 -31.71 5.67
CA ILE A 281 12.43 -31.11 6.30
C ILE A 281 12.75 -30.57 7.69
N ALA A 282 13.47 -31.35 8.51
CA ALA A 282 13.83 -30.94 9.87
C ALA A 282 14.75 -29.71 9.87
N GLU A 283 15.80 -29.69 9.03
CA GLU A 283 16.72 -28.55 8.95
C GLU A 283 16.04 -27.29 8.41
N VAL A 284 15.19 -27.41 7.37
CA VAL A 284 14.43 -26.29 6.81
C VAL A 284 13.46 -25.72 7.85
N THR A 285 12.73 -26.59 8.55
CA THR A 285 11.78 -26.17 9.61
C THR A 285 12.52 -25.44 10.72
N LYS A 286 13.64 -25.99 11.19
CA LYS A 286 14.48 -25.37 12.22
C LYS A 286 15.06 -24.03 11.78
N GLN A 287 15.46 -23.89 10.52
CA GLN A 287 16.01 -22.64 10.00
C GLN A 287 14.95 -21.53 9.90
N LEU A 288 13.70 -21.88 9.55
CA LEU A 288 12.61 -20.92 9.32
C LEU A 288 11.78 -20.61 10.58
N GLN A 289 11.87 -21.41 11.63
CA GLN A 289 11.05 -21.30 12.86
C GLN A 289 11.10 -19.92 13.55
N SER A 290 12.16 -19.14 13.33
CA SER A 290 12.28 -17.78 13.88
C SER A 290 11.31 -16.80 13.22
N ARG A 291 10.82 -17.11 12.01
CA ARG A 291 9.88 -16.32 11.22
C ARG A 291 8.50 -16.93 11.11
N PHE A 292 8.41 -18.21 10.72
CA PHE A 292 7.15 -18.93 10.54
C PHE A 292 7.35 -20.45 10.65
N LEU A 293 6.24 -21.16 10.85
CA LEU A 293 6.24 -22.63 10.84
C LEU A 293 6.04 -23.12 9.40
N ALA A 294 7.11 -23.65 8.79
CA ALA A 294 7.04 -24.17 7.43
C ALA A 294 6.26 -25.49 7.38
N ASN A 295 5.22 -25.56 6.55
CA ASN A 295 4.44 -26.79 6.36
C ASN A 295 5.28 -27.85 5.61
N PRO A 296 5.47 -29.07 6.15
CA PRO A 296 6.22 -30.14 5.48
C PRO A 296 5.73 -30.46 4.07
N THR A 297 4.42 -30.34 3.82
CA THR A 297 3.82 -30.56 2.50
C THR A 297 4.28 -29.49 1.50
N GLU A 298 4.42 -28.24 1.94
CA GLU A 298 4.91 -27.16 1.08
C GLU A 298 6.42 -27.27 0.86
N ILE A 299 7.20 -27.67 1.87
CA ILE A 299 8.64 -27.98 1.71
C ILE A 299 8.83 -29.05 0.64
N LYS A 300 8.03 -30.14 0.68
CA LYS A 300 8.06 -31.19 -0.34
C LYS A 300 7.79 -30.62 -1.74
N LYS A 301 6.75 -29.82 -1.92
CA LYS A 301 6.46 -29.18 -3.22
C LYS A 301 7.61 -28.30 -3.71
N ARG A 302 8.26 -27.56 -2.80
CA ARG A 302 9.43 -26.73 -3.14
C ARG A 302 10.63 -27.58 -3.55
N ILE A 303 10.84 -28.76 -2.95
CA ILE A 303 11.89 -29.69 -3.38
C ILE A 303 11.63 -30.18 -4.80
N GLU A 304 10.39 -30.57 -5.14
CA GLU A 304 10.06 -30.99 -6.52
C GLU A 304 10.32 -29.86 -7.53
N SER A 305 9.88 -28.63 -7.24
CA SER A 305 10.17 -27.43 -8.04
C SER A 305 11.67 -27.22 -8.26
N LEU A 306 12.50 -27.47 -7.23
CA LEU A 306 13.96 -27.35 -7.34
C LEU A 306 14.61 -28.50 -8.14
N ILE A 307 13.99 -29.67 -8.19
CA ILE A 307 14.42 -30.78 -9.06
C ILE A 307 14.11 -30.46 -10.52
N GLU A 308 12.90 -29.98 -10.80
CA GLU A 308 12.49 -29.54 -12.15
C GLU A 308 13.39 -28.43 -12.71
N ARG A 309 13.96 -27.61 -11.82
CA ARG A 309 14.91 -26.52 -12.14
C ARG A 309 16.38 -26.94 -12.04
N GLU A 310 16.66 -28.24 -11.92
CA GLU A 310 18.01 -28.82 -11.91
C GLU A 310 18.93 -28.32 -10.78
N PHE A 311 18.37 -27.80 -9.68
CA PHE A 311 19.16 -27.49 -8.48
C PHE A 311 19.45 -28.74 -7.64
N LEU A 312 18.54 -29.72 -7.70
CA LEU A 312 18.60 -30.97 -6.95
C LEU A 312 18.29 -32.14 -7.88
N GLU A 313 18.79 -33.32 -7.54
CA GLU A 313 18.33 -34.59 -8.11
C GLU A 313 18.02 -35.59 -7.01
N ARG A 314 17.22 -36.61 -7.33
CA ARG A 314 17.06 -37.78 -6.45
C ARG A 314 18.19 -38.74 -6.72
N ASP A 315 18.67 -39.41 -5.68
CA ASP A 315 19.64 -40.49 -5.86
C ASP A 315 19.03 -41.63 -6.70
N ASN A 316 19.85 -42.21 -7.58
CA ASN A 316 19.45 -43.30 -8.47
C ASN A 316 19.11 -44.59 -7.72
N SER A 317 19.70 -44.78 -6.53
CA SER A 317 19.59 -46.01 -5.73
C SER A 317 18.56 -45.86 -4.61
N ASP A 318 18.53 -44.69 -3.94
CA ASP A 318 17.57 -44.39 -2.86
C ASP A 318 16.79 -43.11 -3.13
N ARG A 319 15.52 -43.25 -3.50
CA ARG A 319 14.61 -42.11 -3.76
C ARG A 319 14.35 -41.22 -2.53
N LYS A 320 14.78 -41.61 -1.32
CA LYS A 320 14.73 -40.77 -0.11
C LYS A 320 15.91 -39.81 -0.01
N MET A 321 16.97 -40.03 -0.77
CA MET A 321 18.17 -39.21 -0.79
C MET A 321 18.11 -38.20 -1.94
N TYR A 322 18.56 -36.98 -1.65
CA TYR A 322 18.68 -35.91 -2.65
C TYR A 322 20.14 -35.48 -2.76
N ARG A 323 20.56 -35.09 -3.96
CA ARG A 323 21.90 -34.57 -4.26
C ARG A 323 21.79 -33.16 -4.83
N TYR A 324 22.73 -32.29 -4.47
CA TYR A 324 22.81 -30.92 -4.97
C TYR A 324 23.65 -30.86 -6.25
N LEU A 325 23.13 -30.21 -7.29
CA LEU A 325 23.70 -30.22 -8.64
C LEU A 325 24.51 -28.97 -9.01
N ALA A 326 24.27 -27.83 -8.34
CA ALA A 326 24.79 -26.52 -8.74
C ALA A 326 26.01 -26.01 -7.93
#